data_AF-A0A151RCW5-F1
#
_entry.id   AF-A0A151RCW5-F1
#
_cell.length_a   1.000
_cell.length_b   1.000
_cell.length_c   1.000
_cell.angle_alpha   90.00
_cell.angle_beta   90.00
_cell.angle_gamma   90.00
#
_symmetry.space_group_name_H-M   'P 1'
#
loop_
_entity.id
_entity.type
_entity.pdbx_description
1 polymer ?
#
loop_
_entity_poly.entity_id
_entity_poly.type
_entity_poly.pdbx_seq_one_letter_code
_entity_poly.pdbx_strand_id
1 'polypeptide(L)' 'MCDGWTDGKGRSLTNFLVNSPSGIVFLKSIDISDVIKNGKKIFELLDNIVEEIGEEHVVQVVTNGASNIYIYIYFLHI' A
#
# COMPACT_ATOMS: atom_id res chain seq x y z
N MET A 1 -2.09 -1.75 -17.03
CA MET A 1 -3.47 -1.80 -16.48
C MET A 1 -3.43 -0.97 -15.22
N CYS A 2 -4.08 0.20 -15.24
CA CYS A 2 -4.11 1.16 -14.14
C CYS A 2 -5.58 1.29 -13.77
N ASP A 3 -6.01 0.55 -12.77
CA ASP A 3 -7.39 0.48 -12.33
C ASP A 3 -7.52 1.16 -10.98
N GLY A 4 -7.29 2.50 -10.97
CA GLY A 4 -7.69 3.45 -9.93
C GLY A 4 -9.11 3.18 -9.42
N TRP A 5 -9.28 2.75 -8.17
CA TRP A 5 -10.60 2.45 -7.63
C TRP A 5 -11.14 3.68 -6.90
N THR A 6 -12.16 4.27 -7.51
CA THR A 6 -12.97 5.32 -6.91
C THR A 6 -14.28 4.71 -6.46
N ASP A 7 -14.65 4.91 -5.19
CA ASP A 7 -15.91 4.40 -4.68
C ASP A 7 -17.13 5.15 -5.26
N GLY A 8 -18.34 4.67 -4.97
CA GLY A 8 -19.58 5.30 -5.43
C GLY A 8 -19.83 6.73 -4.89
N LYS A 9 -18.97 7.24 -4.00
CA LYS A 9 -19.01 8.59 -3.44
C LYS A 9 -17.91 9.49 -4.02
N GLY A 10 -17.11 9.00 -4.97
CA GLY A 10 -16.03 9.77 -5.57
C GLY A 10 -14.73 9.76 -4.77
N ARG A 11 -14.59 8.87 -3.76
CA ARG A 11 -13.37 8.74 -2.95
C ARG A 11 -12.39 7.79 -3.61
N SER A 12 -11.15 8.21 -3.75
CA SER A 12 -10.06 7.35 -4.20
C SER A 12 -9.52 6.54 -3.02
N LEU A 13 -9.79 5.23 -3.01
CA LEU A 13 -9.35 4.33 -1.96
C LEU A 13 -8.14 3.55 -2.46
N THR A 14 -7.13 3.38 -1.60
CA THR A 14 -5.98 2.54 -1.89
C THR A 14 -5.84 1.42 -0.87
N ASN A 15 -5.69 0.20 -1.40
CA ASN A 15 -5.49 -0.98 -0.58
C ASN A 15 -4.00 -1.23 -0.39
N PHE A 16 -3.63 -1.47 0.86
CA PHE A 16 -2.32 -1.93 1.27
C PHE A 16 -2.38 -3.43 1.42
N LEU A 17 -1.57 -4.10 0.62
CA LEU A 17 -1.49 -5.56 0.57
C LEU A 17 -0.08 -5.96 0.96
N VAL A 18 0.03 -6.96 1.81
CA VAL A 18 1.31 -7.53 2.22
C VAL A 18 1.50 -8.81 1.42
N ASN A 19 2.61 -8.90 0.69
CA ASN A 19 2.96 -10.05 -0.12
C ASN A 19 4.13 -10.82 0.50
N SER A 20 3.96 -12.13 0.62
CA SER A 20 4.92 -13.06 1.20
C SER A 20 4.96 -14.37 0.39
N PRO A 21 5.95 -15.26 0.61
CA PRO A 21 5.95 -16.59 -0.01
C PRO A 21 4.68 -17.40 0.26
N SER A 22 4.03 -17.16 1.39
CA SER A 22 2.77 -17.81 1.81
C SER A 22 1.52 -17.23 1.13
N GLY A 23 1.66 -16.12 0.40
CA GLY A 23 0.59 -15.45 -0.32
C GLY A 23 0.43 -13.97 0.03
N ILE A 24 -0.64 -13.38 -0.49
CA ILE A 24 -1.00 -11.97 -0.33
C ILE A 24 -2.08 -11.84 0.76
N VAL A 25 -1.86 -10.95 1.72
CA VAL A 25 -2.79 -10.62 2.80
C VAL A 25 -3.20 -9.16 2.70
N PHE A 26 -4.48 -8.87 2.91
CA PHE A 26 -4.97 -7.50 3.03
C PHE A 26 -4.59 -6.92 4.39
N LEU A 27 -3.90 -5.77 4.39
CA LEU A 27 -3.56 -5.05 5.60
C LEU A 27 -4.67 -4.05 5.95
N LYS A 28 -4.89 -3.06 5.09
CA LYS A 28 -5.93 -2.02 5.25
C LYS A 28 -6.20 -1.28 3.96
N SER A 29 -7.29 -0.50 3.96
CA SER A 29 -7.66 0.41 2.86
C SER A 29 -7.72 1.84 3.40
N ILE A 30 -7.16 2.79 2.67
CA ILE A 30 -7.04 4.20 3.08
C ILE A 30 -7.64 5.10 2.01
N ASP A 31 -8.39 6.10 2.44
CA ASP A 31 -8.85 7.18 1.56
C ASP A 31 -7.69 8.13 1.26
N ILE A 32 -7.30 8.17 0.00
CA ILE A 32 -6.19 8.98 -0.50
C ILE A 32 -6.67 10.11 -1.42
N SER A 33 -7.97 10.42 -1.45
CA SER A 33 -8.55 11.48 -2.27
C SER A 33 -7.82 12.82 -2.11
N ASP A 34 -7.42 13.15 -0.88
CA ASP A 34 -6.70 14.39 -0.52
C ASP A 34 -5.17 14.25 -0.53
N VAL A 35 -4.68 13.05 -0.82
CA VAL A 35 -3.26 12.65 -0.75
C VAL A 35 -2.66 12.49 -2.16
N ILE A 36 -3.44 11.96 -3.13
CA ILE A 36 -2.99 11.68 -4.51
C ILE A 36 -2.34 12.89 -5.19
N LYS A 37 -2.79 14.10 -4.87
CA LYS A 37 -2.32 15.35 -5.50
C LYS A 37 -0.93 15.78 -5.02
N ASN A 38 -0.36 15.12 -4.00
CA ASN A 38 0.90 15.51 -3.39
C ASN A 38 1.81 14.29 -3.14
N GLY A 39 2.85 14.15 -3.96
CA GLY A 39 3.82 13.05 -3.84
C GLY A 39 4.49 12.97 -2.46
N LYS A 40 4.67 14.09 -1.75
CA LYS A 40 5.22 14.08 -0.39
C LYS A 40 4.29 13.38 0.60
N LYS A 41 2.98 13.64 0.51
CA LYS A 41 2.00 12.99 1.38
C LYS A 41 1.89 11.49 1.08
N ILE A 42 2.03 11.08 -0.18
CA ILE A 42 2.10 9.66 -0.55
C ILE A 42 3.34 9.03 0.08
N PHE A 43 4.49 9.70 0.02
CA PHE A 43 5.72 9.21 0.65
C PHE A 43 5.55 9.06 2.17
N GLU A 44 5.08 10.10 2.87
CA GLU A 44 4.80 10.03 4.31
C GLU A 44 3.81 8.89 4.65
N LEU A 45 2.80 8.67 3.80
CA LEU A 45 1.88 7.55 3.99
C LEU A 45 2.58 6.19 3.86
N LEU A 46 3.42 6.00 2.84
CA LEU A 46 4.19 4.78 2.66
C LEU A 46 5.14 4.52 3.82
N ASP A 47 5.82 5.57 4.27
CA ASP A 47 6.77 5.56 5.40
C ASP A 47 6.10 5.04 6.68
N ASN A 48 4.95 5.62 7.04
CA ASN A 48 4.16 5.18 8.19
C ASN A 48 3.72 3.70 8.10
N ILE A 49 3.45 3.19 6.89
CA ILE A 49 3.05 1.79 6.70
C ILE A 49 4.25 0.86 6.86
N VAL A 50 5.40 1.26 6.35
CA VAL A 50 6.65 0.51 6.52
C VAL A 50 7.04 0.47 7.99
N GLU A 51 6.95 1.59 8.70
CA GLU A 51 7.18 1.65 10.16
C GLU A 51 6.20 0.76 10.94
N GLU A 52 4.92 0.71 10.55
CA GLU A 52 3.91 -0.16 11.18
C GLU A 52 4.22 -1.65 10.99
N ILE A 53 4.80 -2.02 9.84
CA ILE A 53 5.21 -3.40 9.54
C ILE A 53 6.56 -3.74 10.18
N GLY A 54 7.44 -2.75 10.33
CA GLY A 54 8.86 -2.92 10.67
C GLY A 54 9.73 -2.93 9.41
N GLU A 55 10.67 -1.99 9.30
CA GLU A 55 11.57 -1.84 8.16
C GLU A 55 12.37 -3.11 7.86
N GLU A 56 12.78 -3.84 8.90
CA GLU A 56 13.52 -5.09 8.81
C GLU A 56 12.73 -6.21 8.12
N HIS A 57 11.42 -6.07 8.08
CA HIS A 57 10.52 -7.03 7.44
C HIS A 57 10.19 -6.64 6.01
N VAL A 58 10.46 -5.42 5.55
CA VAL A 58 10.10 -4.94 4.21
C VAL A 58 11.25 -5.11 3.22
N VAL A 59 11.01 -5.86 2.15
CA VAL A 59 11.94 -6.03 1.02
C VAL A 59 11.79 -4.87 0.05
N GLN A 60 10.53 -4.54 -0.27
CA GLN A 60 10.19 -3.66 -1.37
C GLN A 60 8.75 -3.16 -1.26
N VAL A 61 8.53 -1.89 -1.61
CA VAL A 61 7.20 -1.33 -1.85
C VAL A 61 6.98 -1.18 -3.37
N VAL A 62 5.88 -1.73 -3.87
CA VAL A 62 5.48 -1.68 -5.29
C VAL A 62 4.12 -1.02 -5.42
N THR A 63 4.04 0.05 -6.20
CA THR A 63 2.80 0.83 -6.40
C THR A 63 2.34 0.71 -7.85
N ASN A 64 1.05 0.40 -8.11
CA ASN A 64 0.53 0.33 -9.49
C ASN A 64 0.08 1.68 -10.09
N GLY A 65 0.22 2.78 -9.33
CA GLY A 65 -0.07 4.13 -9.77
C GLY A 65 -1.48 4.64 -9.50
N ALA A 66 -2.43 3.83 -8.96
CA ALA A 66 -3.74 4.39 -8.61
C ALA A 66 -4.58 3.66 -7.54
N SER A 67 -4.34 2.37 -7.25
CA SER A 67 -5.31 1.60 -6.40
C SER A 67 -4.75 0.66 -5.37
N ASN A 68 -3.64 0.03 -5.70
CA ASN A 68 -3.10 -1.03 -4.88
C ASN A 68 -1.61 -0.75 -4.68
N ILE A 69 -1.22 -0.85 -3.42
CA ILE A 69 0.16 -0.82 -2.98
C ILE A 69 0.46 -2.21 -2.43
N TYR A 70 1.45 -2.86 -3.03
CA TYR A 70 1.96 -4.14 -2.59
C TYR A 70 3.23 -3.91 -1.81
N ILE A 71 3.27 -4.42 -0.58
CA ILE A 71 4.45 -4.38 0.29
C ILE A 71 4.97 -5.81 0.36
N TYR A 72 6.13 -6.03 -0.23
CA TYR A 72 6.80 -7.30 -0.18
C TYR A 72 7.57 -7.40 1.12
N ILE A 73 7.29 -8.44 1.88
CA ILE A 73 7.94 -8.68 3.16
C ILE A 73 8.77 -9.96 3.17
N TYR A 74 9.87 -9.94 3.93
CA TYR A 74 10.62 -11.13 4.30
C TYR A 74 9.86 -11.86 5.40
N PHE A 75 9.10 -12.90 5.06
CA PHE A 75 8.84 -13.95 6.04
C PHE A 75 10.02 -14.90 5.99
N LEU A 76 10.87 -14.89 7.03
CA LEU A 76 11.57 -16.11 7.42
C LEU A 76 10.49 -17.17 7.57
N HIS A 77 10.63 -18.30 6.90
CA HIS A 77 9.80 -19.49 7.13
C HIS A 77 9.59 -19.68 8.64
N ILE A 78 8.38 -19.42 9.13
CA ILE A 78 7.90 -20.02 10.38
C ILE A 78 7.21 -21.33 10.00
#